data_AF-A0A1R1XS03-F1
#
_entry.id   AF-A0A1R1XS03-F1
#
_cell.length_a   1.000
_cell.length_b   1.000
_cell.length_c   1.000
_cell.angle_alpha   90.00
_cell.angle_beta   90.00
_cell.angle_gamma   90.00
#
_symmetry.space_group_name_H-M   'P 1'
#
loop_
_entity.id
_entity.type
_entity.pdbx_description
1 polymer ?
#
loop_
_entity_poly.entity_id
_entity_poly.type
_entity_poly.pdbx_seq_one_letter_code
_entity_poly.pdbx_strand_id
1 'polypeptide(L)'
;MHELRERGDLDKYKDIIVIDGTWKQARGMVSTQMREDHMSKHNAKVKDLLSRAQKVTIKPRKTKFWRHQTMGETHLATIEAIYFLYEEYRVAMGGDNLKMGNIDDLMFFFKHFYYVVQNNYIHNKEKKYTSKHSKDYIKYE
;
A
#
# COMPACT_ATOMS: atom_id res chain seq x y z
N MET A 1 6.96 12.40 2.37
CA MET A 1 8.29 12.42 3.03
C MET A 1 9.02 13.74 2.84
N HIS A 2 9.14 14.24 1.61
CA HIS A 2 9.82 15.51 1.30
C HIS A 2 9.31 16.71 2.14
N GLU A 3 7.98 16.91 2.18
CA GLU A 3 7.36 17.99 2.95
C GLU A 3 7.64 17.92 4.46
N LEU A 4 7.83 16.71 5.02
CA LEU A 4 8.20 16.55 6.43
C LEU A 4 9.67 16.91 6.66
N ARG A 5 10.54 16.60 5.69
CA ARG A 5 11.95 17.01 5.73
C ARG A 5 12.09 18.52 5.64
N GLU A 6 11.40 19.16 4.69
CA GLU A 6 11.45 20.62 4.49
C GLU A 6 10.99 21.39 5.72
N ARG A 7 10.02 20.86 6.47
CA ARG A 7 9.56 21.44 7.74
C ARG A 7 10.45 21.12 8.94
N GLY A 8 11.46 20.26 8.80
CA GLY A 8 12.28 19.78 9.91
C GLY A 8 11.55 18.83 10.87
N ASP A 9 10.44 18.24 10.44
CA ASP A 9 9.58 17.39 11.26
C ASP A 9 9.85 15.89 11.07
N LEU A 10 10.63 15.51 10.06
CA LEU A 10 10.82 14.11 9.68
C LEU A 10 11.32 13.23 10.83
N ASP A 11 12.21 13.77 11.67
CA ASP A 11 12.77 13.07 12.82
C ASP A 11 11.78 12.81 13.96
N LYS A 12 10.62 13.49 13.98
CA LYS A 12 9.59 13.34 15.01
C LYS A 12 8.82 12.03 14.89
N TYR A 13 8.85 11.39 13.72
CA TYR A 13 8.09 10.18 13.45
C TYR A 13 9.02 8.98 13.43
N LYS A 14 8.79 8.04 14.35
CA LYS A 14 9.61 6.81 14.50
C LYS A 14 8.86 5.55 14.09
N ASP A 15 7.54 5.59 14.12
CA ASP A 15 6.68 4.46 13.84
C ASP A 15 5.83 4.70 12.60
N ILE A 16 5.58 3.62 11.85
CA ILE A 16 4.68 3.60 10.70
C ILE A 16 3.53 2.65 11.01
N ILE A 17 2.30 3.14 10.84
CA ILE A 17 1.09 2.31 10.92
C ILE A 17 0.61 2.07 9.50
N VAL A 18 0.56 0.79 9.11
CA VAL A 18 0.01 0.37 7.82
C VAL A 18 -1.34 -0.29 8.05
N ILE A 19 -2.37 0.24 7.40
CA ILE A 19 -3.74 -0.28 7.52
C ILE A 19 -4.18 -0.76 6.15
N ASP A 20 -4.29 -2.07 5.99
CA ASP A 20 -4.77 -2.68 4.75
C ASP A 20 -6.30 -2.74 4.74
N GLY A 21 -6.87 -2.45 3.59
CA GLY A 21 -8.31 -2.51 3.37
C GLY A 21 -8.67 -2.24 1.91
N THR A 22 -9.89 -2.58 1.54
CA THR A 22 -10.44 -2.20 0.24
C THR A 22 -10.50 -0.68 0.10
N TRP A 23 -10.51 -0.15 -1.12
CA TRP A 23 -10.68 1.29 -1.39
C TRP A 23 -11.88 1.91 -0.67
N LYS A 24 -12.99 1.17 -0.58
CA LYS A 24 -14.19 1.61 0.16
C LYS A 24 -13.93 1.70 1.66
N GLN A 25 -13.23 0.71 2.23
CA GLN A 25 -12.86 0.70 3.65
C GLN A 25 -11.86 1.83 3.97
N ALA A 26 -10.82 2.01 3.15
CA ALA A 26 -9.82 3.07 3.32
C ALA A 26 -10.47 4.46 3.35
N ARG A 27 -11.39 4.74 2.40
CA ARG A 27 -12.19 5.99 2.40
C ARG A 27 -13.02 6.14 3.67
N GLY A 28 -13.63 5.05 4.16
CA GLY A 28 -14.39 5.05 5.41
C GLY A 28 -13.52 5.34 6.64
N MET A 29 -12.30 4.79 6.70
CA MET A 29 -11.36 4.97 7.81
C MET A 29 -10.89 6.42 7.95
N VAL A 30 -10.64 7.11 6.84
CA VAL A 30 -10.17 8.51 6.84
C VAL A 30 -11.28 9.55 6.78
N SER A 31 -12.54 9.11 6.65
CA SER A 31 -13.68 10.02 6.51
C SER A 31 -13.94 10.80 7.80
N THR A 32 -13.93 12.13 7.70
CA THR A 32 -14.35 13.04 8.78
C THR A 32 -15.86 13.10 8.93
N GLN A 33 -16.63 12.67 7.93
CA GLN A 33 -18.08 12.63 8.00
C GLN A 33 -18.51 11.49 8.95
N MET A 34 -19.05 11.86 10.10
CA MET A 34 -19.67 10.95 11.06
C MET A 34 -21.12 10.73 10.64
N ARG A 35 -21.35 9.82 9.70
CA ARG A 35 -22.72 9.33 9.45
C ARG A 35 -23.15 8.48 10.66
N GLU A 36 -24.40 8.60 11.08
CA GLU A 36 -24.94 7.92 12.27
C GLU A 36 -24.77 6.40 12.20
N ASP A 37 -24.95 5.82 11.01
CA ASP A 37 -24.75 4.39 10.73
C ASP A 37 -23.28 3.92 10.84
N HIS A 38 -22.34 4.86 10.83
CA HIS A 38 -20.91 4.62 11.03
C HIS A 38 -20.51 4.70 12.52
N MET A 39 -21.25 5.43 13.37
CA MET A 39 -20.91 5.60 14.79
C MET A 39 -20.98 4.30 15.58
N SER A 40 -21.90 3.40 15.24
CA SER A 40 -22.02 2.07 15.86
C SER A 40 -20.95 1.07 15.40
N LYS A 41 -20.30 1.34 14.25
CA LYS A 41 -19.32 0.44 13.62
C LYS A 41 -17.87 0.86 13.82
N HIS A 42 -17.64 2.09 14.29
CA HIS A 42 -16.30 2.64 14.47
C HIS A 42 -16.02 2.97 15.92
N ASN A 43 -14.87 2.50 16.40
CA ASN A 43 -14.35 2.89 17.71
C ASN A 43 -13.93 4.37 17.67
N ALA A 44 -14.57 5.20 18.51
CA ALA A 44 -14.30 6.64 18.58
C ALA A 44 -12.83 6.97 18.86
N LYS A 45 -12.16 6.20 19.72
CA LYS A 45 -10.73 6.38 20.03
C LYS A 45 -9.85 6.10 18.82
N VAL A 46 -10.16 5.06 18.05
CA VAL A 46 -9.41 4.74 16.83
C VAL A 46 -9.61 5.83 15.78
N LYS A 47 -10.82 6.35 15.62
CA LYS A 47 -11.10 7.43 14.65
C LYS A 47 -10.37 8.72 15.01
N ASP A 48 -10.35 9.06 16.29
CA ASP A 48 -9.58 10.19 16.83
C ASP A 48 -8.06 10.02 16.66
N LEU A 49 -7.55 8.80 16.85
CA LEU A 49 -6.14 8.48 16.55
C LEU A 49 -5.82 8.70 15.06
N LEU A 50 -6.63 8.14 14.16
CA LEU A 50 -6.40 8.22 12.70
C LEU A 50 -6.60 9.63 12.13
N SER A 51 -7.47 10.44 12.74
CA SER A 51 -7.67 11.83 12.31
C SER A 51 -6.44 12.69 12.62
N ARG A 52 -5.77 12.43 13.74
CA ARG A 52 -4.55 13.13 14.19
C ARG A 52 -3.24 12.54 13.65
N ALA A 53 -3.26 11.30 13.18
CA ALA A 53 -2.08 10.67 12.60
C ALA A 53 -1.54 11.47 11.40
N GLN A 54 -0.23 11.65 11.35
CA GLN A 54 0.42 12.30 10.21
C GLN A 54 0.22 11.45 8.95
N LYS A 55 -0.36 12.05 7.92
CA LYS A 55 -0.60 11.42 6.63
C LYS A 55 0.51 11.81 5.68
N VAL A 56 0.97 10.85 4.88
CA VAL A 56 1.98 11.10 3.85
C VAL A 56 1.50 10.52 2.53
N THR A 57 1.83 11.22 1.46
CA THR A 57 1.63 10.76 0.09
C THR A 57 2.99 10.37 -0.46
N ILE A 58 3.08 9.15 -1.01
CA ILE A 58 4.24 8.72 -1.81
C ILE A 58 4.02 9.10 -3.26
N LYS A 59 5.09 9.33 -4.01
CA LYS A 59 5.01 9.69 -5.44
C LYS A 59 4.24 8.60 -6.22
N PRO A 60 3.39 8.97 -7.20
CA PRO A 60 2.75 8.01 -8.08
C PRO A 60 3.79 7.15 -8.79
N ARG A 61 3.58 5.83 -8.80
CA ARG A 61 4.45 4.86 -9.45
C ARG A 61 3.62 3.81 -10.15
N LYS A 62 4.06 3.39 -11.34
CA LYS A 62 3.42 2.30 -12.05
C LYS A 62 3.59 1.02 -11.24
N THR A 63 2.48 0.42 -10.85
CA THR A 63 2.45 -0.83 -10.10
C THR A 63 2.91 -1.99 -10.98
N LYS A 64 3.71 -2.89 -10.42
CA LYS A 64 3.97 -4.21 -11.00
C LYS A 64 2.91 -5.23 -10.59
N PHE A 65 1.91 -4.79 -9.83
CA PHE A 65 0.87 -5.66 -9.33
C PHE A 65 0.07 -6.25 -10.47
N TRP A 66 0.11 -7.57 -10.53
CA TRP A 66 -0.42 -8.38 -11.61
C TRP A 66 -1.85 -8.83 -11.33
N ARG A 67 -2.47 -8.47 -10.19
CA ARG A 67 -3.82 -8.96 -9.83
C ARG A 67 -4.95 -8.02 -10.29
N HIS A 68 -6.20 -8.49 -10.17
CA HIS A 68 -7.41 -7.69 -10.41
C HIS A 68 -7.39 -6.37 -9.62
N GLN A 69 -7.53 -5.24 -10.30
CA GLN A 69 -7.80 -3.95 -9.66
C GLN A 69 -8.67 -3.05 -10.55
N THR A 70 -9.53 -2.25 -9.93
CA THR A 70 -10.44 -1.32 -10.62
C THR A 70 -9.92 0.10 -10.70
N MET A 71 -8.74 0.36 -10.13
CA MET A 71 -8.12 1.67 -10.13
C MET A 71 -7.04 1.76 -11.22
N GLY A 72 -6.44 2.94 -11.40
CA GLY A 72 -5.40 3.17 -12.41
C GLY A 72 -4.09 2.43 -12.10
N GLU A 73 -3.20 2.36 -13.09
CA GLU A 73 -1.89 1.68 -12.98
C GLU A 73 -0.94 2.26 -11.93
N THR A 74 -1.31 3.37 -11.28
CA THR A 74 -0.55 3.98 -10.19
C THR A 74 -0.98 3.53 -8.78
N HIS A 75 -1.99 2.65 -8.70
CA HIS A 75 -2.52 2.17 -7.44
C HIS A 75 -1.76 0.92 -7.00
N LEU A 76 -0.68 1.18 -6.26
CA LEU A 76 0.26 0.18 -5.76
C LEU A 76 -0.40 -0.89 -4.89
N ALA A 77 0.15 -2.11 -4.94
CA ALA A 77 -0.13 -3.10 -3.91
C ALA A 77 0.35 -2.59 -2.54
N THR A 78 -0.26 -3.08 -1.45
CA THR A 78 0.12 -2.72 -0.08
C THR A 78 1.62 -2.94 0.16
N ILE A 79 2.18 -4.06 -0.31
CA ILE A 79 3.61 -4.36 -0.21
C ILE A 79 4.47 -3.32 -0.96
N GLU A 80 4.08 -2.93 -2.18
CA GLU A 80 4.80 -1.90 -2.94
C GLU A 80 4.68 -0.53 -2.26
N ALA A 81 3.50 -0.19 -1.73
CA ALA A 81 3.28 1.07 -1.02
C ALA A 81 4.18 1.18 0.22
N ILE A 82 4.31 0.10 1.01
CA ILE A 82 5.23 0.04 2.14
C ILE A 82 6.68 0.18 1.66
N TYR A 83 7.08 -0.57 0.64
CA TYR A 83 8.44 -0.51 0.10
C TYR A 83 8.83 0.90 -0.35
N PHE A 84 7.99 1.53 -1.17
CA PHE A 84 8.26 2.88 -1.67
C PHE A 84 8.14 3.96 -0.58
N LEU A 85 7.35 3.74 0.46
CA LEU A 85 7.31 4.60 1.64
C LEU A 85 8.66 4.59 2.36
N TYR A 86 9.23 3.42 2.61
CA TYR A 86 10.56 3.30 3.22
C TYR A 86 11.65 3.86 2.32
N GLU A 87 11.58 3.62 1.02
CA GLU A 87 12.56 4.14 0.08
C GLU A 87 12.54 5.68 0.03
N GLU A 88 11.35 6.30 0.00
CA GLU A 88 11.24 7.75 0.09
C GLU A 88 11.69 8.31 1.44
N TYR A 89 11.47 7.58 2.53
CA TYR A 89 11.96 7.94 3.86
C TYR A 89 13.49 7.92 3.90
N ARG A 90 14.11 6.83 3.43
CA ARG A 90 15.57 6.66 3.33
C ARG A 90 16.21 7.81 2.57
N VAL A 91 15.67 8.12 1.39
CA VAL A 91 16.15 9.24 0.57
C VAL A 91 15.98 10.58 1.30
N ALA A 92 14.85 10.81 1.96
CA ALA A 92 14.60 12.05 2.69
C ALA A 92 15.52 12.22 3.91
N MET A 93 15.95 11.12 4.55
CA MET A 93 16.83 11.14 5.71
C MET A 93 18.33 11.22 5.36
N GLY A 94 18.69 11.31 4.07
CA GLY A 94 20.09 11.43 3.63
C GLY A 94 20.64 10.22 2.89
N GLY A 95 19.78 9.32 2.40
CA GLY A 95 20.15 8.24 1.49
C GLY A 95 20.99 7.15 2.15
N ASP A 96 22.12 6.81 1.52
CA ASP A 96 22.99 5.68 1.90
C ASP A 96 23.70 5.87 3.26
N ASN A 97 23.66 7.08 3.80
CA ASN A 97 24.20 7.37 5.14
C ASN A 97 23.31 6.84 6.28
N LEU A 98 22.05 6.47 5.99
CA LEU A 98 21.23 5.74 6.95
C LEU A 98 21.55 4.26 6.91
N LYS A 99 21.93 3.70 8.07
CA LYS A 99 21.92 2.26 8.29
C LYS A 99 20.47 1.76 8.40
N MET A 100 19.75 1.78 7.30
CA MET A 100 18.46 1.10 7.18
C MET A 100 18.74 -0.36 6.82
N GLY A 101 18.05 -1.30 7.45
CA GLY A 101 18.12 -2.70 7.05
C GLY A 101 17.71 -2.86 5.59
N ASN A 102 18.14 -3.96 4.95
CA ASN A 102 17.72 -4.24 3.58
C ASN A 102 16.20 -4.45 3.53
N ILE A 103 15.48 -3.52 2.92
CA ILE A 103 14.02 -3.61 2.75
C ILE A 103 13.62 -4.46 1.55
N ASP A 104 14.57 -4.90 0.72
CA ASP A 104 14.31 -5.73 -0.45
C ASP A 104 13.69 -7.08 -0.07
N ASP A 105 13.95 -7.57 1.14
CA ASP A 105 13.34 -8.80 1.67
C ASP A 105 11.81 -8.68 1.72
N LEU A 106 11.24 -7.48 1.83
CA LEU A 106 9.80 -7.27 1.74
C LEU A 106 9.25 -7.70 0.36
N MET A 107 10.07 -7.61 -0.70
CA MET A 107 9.71 -8.05 -2.04
C MET A 107 9.61 -9.58 -2.16
N PHE A 108 10.12 -10.34 -1.18
CA PHE A 108 9.85 -11.77 -1.10
C PHE A 108 8.35 -12.04 -1.09
N PHE A 109 7.58 -11.34 -0.24
CA PHE A 109 6.13 -11.55 -0.16
C PHE A 109 5.43 -11.16 -1.47
N PHE A 110 5.88 -10.08 -2.10
CA PHE A 110 5.36 -9.67 -3.41
C PHE A 110 5.58 -10.77 -4.45
N LYS A 111 6.80 -11.29 -4.55
CA LYS A 111 7.16 -12.38 -5.46
C LYS A 111 6.44 -13.69 -5.10
N HIS A 112 6.29 -13.99 -3.82
CA HIS A 112 5.59 -15.18 -3.35
C HIS A 112 4.12 -15.18 -3.79
N PHE A 113 3.39 -14.10 -3.50
CA PHE A 113 1.99 -13.99 -3.93
C PHE A 113 1.84 -13.97 -5.45
N TYR A 114 2.85 -13.46 -6.18
CA TYR A 114 2.90 -13.55 -7.63
C TYR A 114 2.83 -15.00 -8.08
N TYR A 115 3.73 -15.85 -7.60
CA TYR A 115 3.74 -17.26 -7.98
C TYR A 115 2.50 -18.01 -7.49
N VAL A 116 1.98 -17.71 -6.30
CA VAL A 116 0.73 -18.33 -5.82
C VAL A 116 -0.41 -18.08 -6.82
N VAL A 117 -0.55 -16.84 -7.30
CA VAL A 117 -1.59 -16.50 -8.29
C VAL A 117 -1.28 -17.15 -9.64
N GLN A 118 -0.06 -17.03 -10.17
CA GLN A 118 0.34 -17.63 -11.45
C GLN A 118 0.05 -19.13 -11.44
N ASN A 119 0.56 -19.85 -10.43
CA ASN A 119 0.40 -21.30 -10.30
C ASN A 119 -1.06 -21.70 -10.20
N ASN A 120 -1.89 -20.95 -9.45
CA ASN A 120 -3.31 -21.25 -9.33
C ASN A 120 -4.05 -21.18 -10.67
N TYR A 121 -3.71 -20.25 -11.57
CA TYR A 121 -4.35 -20.20 -12.90
C TYR A 121 -3.72 -21.17 -13.90
N ILE A 122 -2.39 -21.36 -13.86
CA ILE A 122 -1.70 -22.31 -14.73
C ILE A 122 -2.20 -23.74 -14.52
N HIS A 123 -2.43 -24.16 -13.26
CA HIS A 123 -2.90 -25.50 -12.92
C HIS A 123 -4.43 -25.68 -12.99
N ASN A 124 -5.20 -24.60 -13.18
CA ASN A 124 -6.66 -24.64 -13.28
C ASN A 124 -7.10 -23.87 -14.54
N LYS A 125 -6.74 -24.39 -15.72
CA LYS A 125 -6.92 -23.69 -17.02
C LYS A 125 -8.38 -23.41 -17.37
N GLU A 126 -9.31 -24.13 -16.75
CA GLU A 126 -10.75 -23.92 -16.84
C GLU A 126 -11.24 -22.68 -16.09
N LYS A 127 -10.43 -22.12 -15.18
CA LYS A 127 -10.77 -20.87 -14.48
C LYS A 127 -10.75 -19.70 -15.46
N LYS A 128 -11.93 -19.15 -15.72
CA LYS A 128 -12.06 -17.90 -16.47
C LYS A 128 -11.54 -16.72 -15.63
N TYR A 129 -10.79 -15.83 -16.27
CA TYR A 129 -10.46 -14.56 -15.64
C TYR A 129 -11.72 -13.75 -15.40
N THR A 130 -11.75 -13.02 -14.29
CA THR A 130 -12.69 -11.92 -14.14
C THR A 130 -12.38 -10.87 -15.22
N SER A 131 -13.39 -10.13 -15.70
CA SER A 131 -13.25 -9.15 -16.78
C SER A 131 -12.29 -7.97 -16.50
N LYS A 132 -11.75 -7.85 -15.28
CA LYS A 132 -10.89 -6.73 -14.87
C LYS A 132 -9.52 -7.23 -14.41
N HIS A 133 -8.65 -7.53 -15.36
CA HIS A 133 -7.28 -7.93 -15.12
C HIS A 133 -6.34 -7.08 -15.97
N SER A 134 -5.07 -6.96 -15.57
CA SER A 134 -4.06 -6.33 -16.42
C SER A 134 -3.83 -7.15 -17.69
N LYS A 135 -3.32 -6.53 -18.76
CA LYS A 135 -2.75 -7.28 -19.88
C LYS A 135 -1.69 -8.25 -19.32
N ASP A 136 -1.68 -9.47 -19.86
CA ASP A 136 -0.80 -10.57 -19.44
C ASP A 136 -0.87 -10.93 -17.95
N TYR A 137 -2.08 -10.89 -17.39
CA TYR A 137 -2.40 -11.26 -16.02
C TYR A 137 -1.73 -12.56 -15.56
N ILE A 138 -1.81 -13.60 -16.40
CA ILE A 138 -1.08 -14.87 -16.24
C ILE A 138 -0.08 -14.98 -17.38
N LYS A 139 1.14 -15.37 -17.02
CA LYS A 139 2.23 -15.67 -17.94
C LYS A 139 2.21 -17.19 -18.16
N TYR A 140 1.54 -17.61 -19.24
CA TYR A 140 1.65 -18.98 -19.72
C TYR A 140 2.98 -19.15 -20.47
N GLU A 141 3.61 -20.32 -20.32
CA GLU A 141 4.73 -20.75 -21.15
C GLU A 141 4.28 -21.07 -22.58
#